data_AF-A0A3A5UZ23-F1
#
_entry.id   AF-A0A3A5UZ23-F1
#
_cell.length_a   1.000
_cell.length_b   1.000
_cell.length_c   1.000
_cell.angle_alpha   90.00
_cell.angle_beta   90.00
_cell.angle_gamma   90.00
#
_symmetry.space_group_name_H-M   'P 1'
#
loop_
_entity.id
_entity.type
_entity.pdbx_description
1 polymer ?
#
loop_
_entity_poly.entity_id
_entity_poly.type
_entity_poly.pdbx_seq_one_letter_code
_entity_poly.pdbx_strand_id
1 'polypeptide(L)'
;RCIQLQELYSRAPTIPEENFEKLLNEFTPKDFRSNFKNIDSKPFAAASIGQIHRAELLDGTKVVIKIIKSDFEKSFRKDVKRMKRWVRMGLFFNPRLKKVGNPIGLLEHIEDYTLRELNLLNEIKGKERLQSLAEQYKGKFPMPKLKFPKIWKELSNEHVLVVEEIEAPTLES
;
A
#
# COMPACT_ATOMS: atom_id res chain seq x y z
N ARG A 1 15.07 1.05 19.72
CA ARG A 1 14.93 0.02 18.66
C ARG A 1 13.57 -0.64 18.82
N CYS A 2 12.57 -0.23 18.04
CA CYS A 2 11.18 -0.72 18.13
C CYS A 2 10.99 -2.06 17.40
N ILE A 3 11.73 -3.09 17.83
CA ILE A 3 11.71 -4.43 17.21
C ILE A 3 10.30 -5.06 17.33
N GLN A 4 9.57 -4.77 18.41
CA GLN A 4 8.24 -5.32 18.65
C GLN A 4 7.14 -4.72 17.76
N LEU A 5 7.26 -3.45 17.35
CA LEU A 5 6.33 -2.86 16.38
C LEU A 5 6.61 -3.43 14.98
N GLN A 6 7.88 -3.64 14.66
CA GLN A 6 8.38 -4.23 13.42
C GLN A 6 7.95 -5.69 13.25
N GLU A 7 7.97 -6.51 14.31
CA GLU A 7 7.39 -7.86 14.28
C GLU A 7 5.88 -7.85 14.03
N LEU A 8 5.16 -6.82 14.51
CA LEU A 8 3.73 -6.68 14.29
C LEU A 8 3.36 -6.37 12.83
N TYR A 9 4.19 -5.59 12.14
CA TYR A 9 4.01 -5.29 10.70
C TYR A 9 4.55 -6.39 9.79
N SER A 10 5.64 -7.07 10.16
CA SER A 10 6.23 -8.15 9.36
C SER A 10 5.51 -9.50 9.50
N ARG A 11 4.80 -9.72 10.63
CA ARG A 11 3.96 -10.90 10.87
C ARG A 11 2.47 -10.59 10.86
N ALA A 12 2.06 -9.48 10.24
CA ALA A 12 0.66 -9.32 9.89
C ALA A 12 0.28 -10.54 9.03
N PRO A 13 -0.78 -11.28 9.37
CA PRO A 13 -1.18 -12.46 8.62
C PRO A 13 -1.24 -12.05 7.16
N THR A 14 -0.43 -12.70 6.33
CA THR A 14 -0.44 -12.50 4.88
C THR A 14 -1.90 -12.63 4.48
N ILE A 15 -2.53 -11.49 4.17
CA ILE A 15 -3.94 -11.49 3.78
C ILE A 15 -4.02 -12.51 2.64
N PRO A 16 -4.98 -13.46 2.64
CA PRO A 16 -5.00 -14.56 1.69
C PRO A 16 -4.77 -14.05 0.27
N GLU A 17 -3.87 -14.68 -0.47
CA GLU A 17 -3.61 -14.32 -1.85
C GLU A 17 -4.93 -14.39 -2.63
N GLU A 18 -5.28 -13.30 -3.29
CA GLU A 18 -6.41 -13.31 -4.20
C GLU A 18 -5.89 -13.69 -5.59
N ASN A 19 -6.72 -14.36 -6.37
CA ASN A 19 -6.35 -14.78 -7.71
C ASN A 19 -5.98 -13.54 -8.54
N PHE A 20 -4.69 -13.40 -8.85
CA PHE A 20 -4.15 -12.23 -9.52
C PHE A 20 -4.80 -11.98 -10.88
N GLU A 21 -5.08 -13.05 -11.65
CA GLU A 21 -5.74 -12.92 -12.96
C GLU A 21 -7.17 -12.41 -12.80
N LYS A 22 -7.88 -12.81 -11.74
CA LYS A 22 -9.21 -12.28 -11.44
C LYS A 22 -9.13 -10.78 -11.15
N LEU A 23 -8.18 -10.36 -10.31
CA LEU A 23 -7.99 -8.95 -9.96
C LEU A 23 -7.59 -8.10 -11.17
N LEU A 24 -6.68 -8.59 -12.02
CA LEU A 24 -6.33 -7.90 -13.26
C LEU A 24 -7.56 -7.73 -14.17
N ASN A 25 -8.34 -8.78 -14.37
CA ASN A 25 -9.54 -8.70 -15.22
C ASN A 25 -10.61 -7.76 -14.64
N GLU A 26 -10.67 -7.60 -13.32
CA GLU A 26 -11.60 -6.71 -12.64
C GLU A 26 -11.17 -5.24 -12.73
N PHE A 27 -9.87 -4.98 -12.53
CA PHE A 27 -9.35 -3.63 -12.34
C PHE A 27 -8.59 -3.05 -13.54
N THR A 28 -8.40 -3.82 -14.62
CA THR A 28 -7.66 -3.36 -15.80
C THR A 28 -8.42 -3.63 -17.10
N PRO A 29 -8.17 -2.82 -18.15
CA PRO A 29 -8.67 -3.09 -19.49
C PRO A 29 -8.18 -4.44 -20.04
N LYS A 30 -8.92 -5.02 -20.99
CA LYS A 30 -8.60 -6.34 -21.57
C LYS A 30 -7.20 -6.41 -22.22
N ASP A 31 -6.71 -5.29 -22.73
CA ASP A 31 -5.42 -5.15 -23.39
C ASP A 31 -4.28 -4.82 -22.42
N PHE A 32 -4.55 -4.64 -21.12
CA PHE A 32 -3.51 -4.32 -20.12
C PHE A 32 -2.33 -5.29 -20.17
N ARG A 33 -2.62 -6.61 -20.19
CA ARG A 33 -1.61 -7.66 -20.23
C ARG A 33 -0.75 -7.62 -21.50
N SER A 34 -1.25 -7.04 -22.60
CA SER A 34 -0.52 -6.95 -23.86
C SER A 34 0.68 -5.99 -23.79
N ASN A 35 0.74 -5.12 -22.76
CA ASN A 35 1.88 -4.22 -22.50
C ASN A 35 3.06 -4.93 -21.82
N PHE A 36 2.90 -6.20 -21.43
CA PHE A 36 3.89 -6.96 -20.69
C PHE A 36 4.34 -8.17 -21.49
N LYS A 37 5.65 -8.41 -21.51
CA LYS A 37 6.25 -9.64 -22.02
C LYS A 37 5.98 -10.81 -21.08
N ASN A 38 6.03 -10.56 -19.77
CA ASN A 38 5.66 -11.53 -18.75
C ASN A 38 5.18 -10.83 -17.47
N ILE A 39 4.30 -11.50 -16.72
CA ILE A 39 3.89 -11.13 -15.37
C ILE A 39 3.94 -12.38 -14.50
N ASP A 40 4.66 -12.30 -13.39
CA ASP A 40 4.70 -13.38 -12.40
C ASP A 40 3.36 -13.45 -11.67
N SER A 41 2.65 -14.57 -11.83
CA SER A 41 1.37 -14.80 -11.15
C SER A 41 1.55 -14.99 -9.66
N LYS A 42 2.76 -15.35 -9.20
CA LYS A 42 3.07 -15.45 -7.78
C LYS A 42 3.42 -14.05 -7.24
N PRO A 43 2.82 -13.63 -6.12
CA PRO A 43 3.19 -12.35 -5.53
C PRO A 43 4.64 -12.41 -5.02
N PHE A 44 5.39 -11.37 -5.35
CA PHE A 44 6.72 -11.12 -4.80
C PHE A 44 6.63 -10.74 -3.32
N ALA A 45 5.63 -9.93 -2.96
CA ALA A 45 5.42 -9.47 -1.60
C ALA A 45 3.93 -9.14 -1.35
N ALA A 46 3.49 -9.31 -0.11
CA ALA A 46 2.23 -8.74 0.36
C ALA A 46 2.42 -7.26 0.72
N ALA A 47 1.45 -6.43 0.37
CA ALA A 47 1.39 -5.03 0.77
C ALA A 47 0.22 -4.80 1.74
N SER A 48 0.22 -3.64 2.42
CA SER A 48 -0.79 -3.23 3.41
C SER A 48 -2.25 -3.55 2.98
N ILE A 49 -2.61 -3.24 1.73
CA ILE A 49 -3.97 -3.34 1.19
C ILE A 49 -4.07 -4.20 -0.08
N GLY A 50 -3.00 -4.88 -0.47
CA GLY A 50 -2.86 -5.45 -1.81
C GLY A 50 -1.71 -6.44 -1.96
N GLN A 51 -1.40 -6.77 -3.20
CA GLN A 51 -0.33 -7.70 -3.57
C GLN A 51 0.59 -7.08 -4.63
N ILE A 52 1.88 -7.44 -4.58
CA ILE A 52 2.90 -6.94 -5.48
C ILE A 52 3.41 -8.10 -6.32
N HIS A 53 3.38 -7.93 -7.64
CA HIS A 53 3.82 -8.93 -8.62
C HIS A 53 4.97 -8.37 -9.44
N ARG A 54 5.95 -9.22 -9.79
CA ARG A 54 6.99 -8.85 -10.74
C ARG A 54 6.49 -8.96 -12.17
N ALA A 55 6.96 -8.09 -13.03
CA ALA A 55 6.63 -8.10 -14.44
C ALA A 55 7.77 -7.54 -15.29
N GLU A 56 7.72 -7.82 -16.59
CA GLU A 56 8.63 -7.31 -17.59
C GLU A 56 7.81 -6.68 -18.72
N LEU A 57 8.09 -5.42 -19.04
CA LEU A 57 7.46 -4.73 -20.18
C LEU A 57 7.97 -5.30 -21.52
N LEU A 58 7.29 -4.97 -22.62
CA LEU A 58 7.69 -5.42 -23.97
C LEU A 58 9.12 -5.01 -24.36
N ASP A 59 9.60 -3.89 -23.82
CA ASP A 59 10.97 -3.38 -24.05
C ASP A 59 12.03 -4.05 -23.15
N GLY A 60 11.65 -5.00 -22.30
CA GLY A 60 12.52 -5.69 -21.35
C GLY A 60 12.69 -4.97 -20.02
N THR A 61 12.04 -3.83 -19.80
CA THR A 61 12.12 -3.10 -18.54
C THR A 61 11.44 -3.90 -17.42
N LYS A 62 12.18 -4.15 -16.33
CA LYS A 62 11.64 -4.77 -15.12
C LYS A 62 10.78 -3.80 -14.33
N VAL A 63 9.58 -4.24 -13.97
CA VAL A 63 8.61 -3.45 -13.21
C VAL A 63 7.93 -4.31 -12.14
N VAL A 64 7.33 -3.65 -11.17
CA VAL A 64 6.43 -4.27 -10.20
C VAL A 64 5.02 -3.73 -10.40
N ILE A 65 4.04 -4.64 -10.32
CA ILE A 65 2.61 -4.35 -10.39
C ILE A 65 2.05 -4.50 -8.99
N LYS A 66 1.64 -3.38 -8.40
CA LYS A 66 0.87 -3.38 -7.16
C LYS A 66 -0.61 -3.35 -7.49
N ILE A 67 -1.38 -4.30 -6.95
CA ILE A 67 -2.81 -4.40 -7.18
C ILE A 67 -3.56 -4.51 -5.84
N ILE A 68 -4.63 -3.74 -5.70
CA ILE A 68 -5.53 -3.78 -4.54
C ILE A 68 -6.42 -5.02 -4.62
N LYS A 69 -6.75 -5.58 -3.46
CA LYS A 69 -7.67 -6.72 -3.31
C LYS A 69 -9.13 -6.28 -3.41
N SER A 70 -9.98 -7.08 -4.08
CA SER A 70 -11.35 -6.65 -4.42
C SER A 70 -12.23 -6.43 -3.18
N ASP A 71 -12.06 -7.25 -2.16
CA ASP A 71 -12.90 -7.23 -0.95
C ASP A 71 -12.26 -6.49 0.24
N PHE A 72 -11.12 -5.81 0.04
CA PHE A 72 -10.39 -5.21 1.15
C PHE A 72 -11.18 -4.09 1.84
N GLU A 73 -11.76 -3.14 1.10
CA GLU A 73 -12.48 -2.01 1.72
C GLU A 73 -13.62 -2.49 2.61
N LYS A 74 -14.44 -3.40 2.09
CA LYS A 74 -15.65 -3.90 2.75
C LYS A 74 -15.30 -4.71 3.99
N SER A 75 -14.30 -5.58 3.90
CA SER A 75 -13.82 -6.37 5.04
C SER A 75 -13.19 -5.46 6.10
N PHE A 76 -12.33 -4.53 5.69
CA PHE A 76 -11.68 -3.55 6.58
C PHE A 76 -12.69 -2.69 7.35
N ARG A 77 -13.67 -2.08 6.66
CA ARG A 77 -14.73 -1.29 7.34
C ARG A 77 -15.53 -2.12 8.34
N LYS A 78 -15.82 -3.38 8.00
CA LYS A 78 -16.53 -4.30 8.90
C LYS A 78 -15.70 -4.58 10.16
N ASP A 79 -14.41 -4.80 10.01
CA ASP A 79 -13.49 -5.08 11.11
C ASP A 79 -13.30 -3.85 12.01
N VAL A 80 -13.08 -2.67 11.43
CA VAL A 80 -13.03 -1.40 12.18
C VAL A 80 -14.33 -1.16 12.94
N LYS A 81 -15.50 -1.38 12.32
CA LYS A 81 -16.80 -1.25 13.00
C LYS A 81 -16.93 -2.22 14.17
N ARG A 82 -16.42 -3.45 14.02
CA ARG A 82 -16.39 -4.46 15.10
C ARG A 82 -15.48 -3.99 16.24
N MET A 83 -14.27 -3.56 15.94
CA MET A 83 -13.33 -3.02 16.93
C MET A 83 -13.91 -1.82 17.68
N LYS A 84 -14.51 -0.86 16.98
CA LYS A 84 -15.21 0.29 17.59
C LYS A 84 -16.28 -0.16 18.58
N ARG A 85 -17.06 -1.19 18.25
CA ARG A 85 -18.07 -1.76 19.16
C ARG A 85 -17.43 -2.35 20.42
N TRP A 86 -16.34 -3.11 20.27
CA TRP A 86 -15.65 -3.75 21.39
C TRP A 86 -15.00 -2.72 22.32
N VAL A 87 -14.35 -1.70 21.75
CA VAL A 87 -13.79 -0.58 22.50
C VAL A 87 -14.88 0.16 23.28
N ARG A 88 -16.03 0.46 22.65
CA ARG A 88 -17.16 1.11 23.36
C ARG A 88 -17.68 0.26 24.53
N MET A 89 -17.79 -1.06 24.35
CA MET A 89 -18.18 -1.97 25.43
C MET A 89 -17.14 -1.98 26.56
N GLY A 90 -15.85 -2.08 26.25
CA GLY A 90 -14.79 -2.03 27.26
C GLY A 90 -14.76 -0.71 28.05
N LEU A 91 -14.95 0.42 27.36
CA LEU A 91 -15.06 1.74 28.00
C LEU A 91 -16.33 1.90 28.84
N PHE A 92 -17.38 1.15 28.54
CA PHE A 92 -18.60 1.09 29.35
C PHE A 92 -18.36 0.31 30.65
N PHE A 93 -17.74 -0.86 30.57
CA PHE A 93 -17.45 -1.70 31.76
C PHE A 93 -16.32 -1.16 32.65
N ASN A 94 -15.39 -0.38 32.10
CA ASN A 94 -14.32 0.25 32.88
C ASN A 94 -14.15 1.74 32.51
N PRO A 95 -14.92 2.65 33.15
CA PRO A 95 -14.89 4.08 32.85
C PRO A 95 -13.53 4.75 33.08
N ARG A 96 -12.65 4.15 33.89
CA ARG A 96 -11.29 4.68 34.15
C ARG A 96 -10.40 4.64 32.89
N LEU A 97 -10.68 3.73 31.95
CA LEU A 97 -9.95 3.63 30.67
C LEU A 97 -10.17 4.84 29.76
N LYS A 98 -11.29 5.58 29.91
CA LYS A 98 -11.53 6.81 29.14
C LYS A 98 -10.49 7.90 29.39
N LYS A 99 -9.77 7.84 30.52
CA LYS A 99 -8.75 8.84 30.91
C LYS A 99 -7.35 8.54 30.35
N VAL A 100 -7.15 7.35 29.76
CA VAL A 100 -5.82 6.88 29.31
C VAL A 100 -5.60 7.15 27.82
N GLY A 101 -6.65 7.50 27.06
CA GLY A 101 -6.54 7.91 25.65
C GLY A 101 -7.89 7.90 24.91
N ASN A 102 -7.88 8.30 23.64
CA ASN A 102 -9.04 8.23 22.74
C ASN A 102 -8.86 7.10 21.70
N PRO A 103 -9.05 5.82 22.08
CA PRO A 103 -8.88 4.69 21.16
C PRO A 103 -9.89 4.73 19.99
N ILE A 104 -11.05 5.37 20.17
CA ILE A 104 -12.04 5.52 19.10
C ILE A 104 -11.51 6.50 18.03
N GLY A 105 -10.99 7.65 18.45
CA GLY A 105 -10.38 8.62 17.54
C GLY A 105 -9.15 8.06 16.82
N LEU A 106 -8.34 7.23 17.49
CA LEU A 106 -7.24 6.52 16.85
C LEU A 106 -7.75 5.55 15.76
N LEU A 107 -8.80 4.77 16.04
CA LEU A 107 -9.41 3.88 15.05
C LEU A 107 -10.04 4.65 13.89
N GLU A 108 -10.61 5.82 14.13
CA GLU A 108 -11.11 6.71 13.06
C GLU A 108 -9.98 7.23 12.18
N HIS A 109 -8.85 7.60 12.77
CA HIS A 109 -7.68 8.03 12.02
C HIS A 109 -7.09 6.90 11.18
N ILE A 110 -6.98 5.69 11.74
CA ILE A 110 -6.54 4.49 11.00
C ILE A 110 -7.52 4.20 9.85
N GLU A 111 -8.82 4.28 10.10
CA GLU A 111 -9.84 4.07 9.07
C GLU A 111 -9.69 5.07 7.93
N ASP A 112 -9.66 6.38 8.22
CA ASP A 112 -9.50 7.43 7.22
C ASP A 112 -8.17 7.29 6.45
N TYR A 113 -7.08 7.01 7.16
CA TYR A 113 -5.77 6.83 6.54
C TYR A 113 -5.74 5.63 5.58
N THR A 114 -6.16 4.44 6.04
CA THR A 114 -6.17 3.22 5.22
C THR A 114 -7.13 3.34 4.03
N LEU A 115 -8.29 3.98 4.21
CA LEU A 115 -9.23 4.19 3.10
C LEU A 115 -8.64 5.10 2.00
N ARG A 116 -7.77 6.06 2.35
CA ARG A 116 -7.06 6.86 1.36
C ARG A 116 -6.00 6.07 0.61
N GLU A 117 -5.39 5.07 1.25
CA GLU A 117 -4.45 4.18 0.57
C GLU A 117 -5.14 3.33 -0.51
N LEU A 118 -6.46 3.11 -0.43
CA LEU A 118 -7.22 2.35 -1.41
C LEU A 118 -7.33 3.00 -2.80
N ASN A 119 -6.79 4.21 -2.96
CA ASN A 119 -6.64 4.82 -4.27
C ASN A 119 -5.15 5.02 -4.55
N LEU A 120 -4.58 4.13 -5.36
CA LEU A 120 -3.15 4.15 -5.70
C LEU A 120 -2.74 5.40 -6.50
N LEU A 121 -3.68 6.18 -7.04
CA LEU A 121 -3.36 7.50 -7.60
C LEU A 121 -2.82 8.46 -6.54
N ASN A 122 -3.15 8.24 -5.26
CA ASN A 122 -2.58 9.01 -4.16
C ASN A 122 -1.08 8.74 -3.99
N GLU A 123 -0.59 7.54 -4.32
CA GLU A 123 0.86 7.26 -4.33
C GLU A 123 1.57 8.01 -5.44
N ILE A 124 0.95 8.12 -6.63
CA ILE A 124 1.48 8.91 -7.75
C ILE A 124 1.60 10.38 -7.32
N LYS A 125 0.52 10.97 -6.79
CA LYS A 125 0.50 12.35 -6.30
C LYS A 125 1.51 12.57 -5.17
N GLY A 126 1.62 11.61 -4.25
CA GLY A 126 2.57 11.64 -3.15
C GLY A 126 4.01 11.66 -3.64
N LYS A 127 4.35 10.77 -4.59
CA LYS A 127 5.67 10.73 -5.24
C LYS A 127 5.99 12.05 -5.94
N GLU A 128 5.05 12.62 -6.68
CA GLU A 128 5.24 13.90 -7.38
C GLU A 128 5.51 15.06 -6.41
N ARG A 129 4.74 15.10 -5.31
CA ARG A 129 4.94 16.10 -4.24
C ARG A 129 6.30 15.96 -3.58
N LEU A 130 6.74 14.74 -3.28
CA LEU A 130 8.06 14.51 -2.68
C LEU A 130 9.19 14.87 -3.64
N GLN A 131 9.01 14.58 -4.93
CA GLN A 131 9.99 14.92 -5.95
C GLN A 131 10.11 16.44 -6.13
N SER A 132 9.00 17.19 -6.14
CA SER A 132 9.04 18.65 -6.22
C SER A 132 9.68 19.29 -4.99
N LEU A 133 9.39 18.74 -3.80
CA LEU A 133 10.04 19.16 -2.55
C LEU A 133 11.54 18.87 -2.57
N ALA A 134 11.95 17.69 -3.05
CA ALA A 134 13.37 17.35 -3.15
C ALA A 134 14.13 18.32 -4.05
N GLU A 135 13.54 18.74 -5.17
CA GLU A 135 14.16 19.74 -6.05
C GLU A 135 14.20 21.13 -5.40
N GLN A 136 13.13 21.54 -4.71
CA GLN A 136 13.08 22.82 -3.98
C GLN A 136 14.18 22.94 -2.92
N TYR A 137 14.51 21.84 -2.24
CA TYR A 137 15.49 21.83 -1.14
C TYR A 137 16.90 21.41 -1.57
N LYS A 138 17.12 21.05 -2.83
CA LYS A 138 18.39 20.55 -3.36
C LYS A 138 19.61 21.43 -3.06
N GLY A 139 19.43 22.75 -3.07
CA GLY A 139 20.49 23.72 -2.74
C GLY A 139 20.80 23.85 -1.24
N LYS A 140 19.87 23.48 -0.36
CA LYS A 140 20.04 23.54 1.11
C LYS A 140 20.43 22.19 1.70
N PHE A 141 19.87 21.11 1.15
CA PHE A 141 20.07 19.73 1.58
C PHE A 141 20.32 18.87 0.34
N PRO A 142 21.59 18.74 -0.10
CA PRO A 142 21.93 17.88 -1.22
C PRO A 142 21.65 16.42 -0.86
N MET A 143 20.83 15.74 -1.67
CA MET A 143 20.41 14.35 -1.47
C MET A 143 20.87 13.47 -2.65
N PRO A 144 22.18 13.27 -2.87
CA PRO A 144 22.70 12.57 -4.05
C PRO A 144 22.32 11.08 -4.12
N LYS A 145 21.89 10.49 -3.00
CA LYS A 145 21.44 9.10 -2.92
C LYS A 145 19.92 8.92 -3.08
N LEU A 146 19.15 10.01 -3.18
CA LEU A 146 17.71 9.94 -3.32
C LEU A 146 17.33 9.69 -4.79
N LYS A 147 16.68 8.56 -5.04
CA LYS A 147 16.08 8.24 -6.34
C LYS A 147 14.59 7.99 -6.15
N PHE A 148 13.77 8.56 -7.02
CA PHE A 148 12.36 8.21 -7.11
C PHE A 148 12.15 7.22 -8.25
N PRO A 149 11.40 6.13 -8.05
CA PRO A 149 11.12 5.20 -9.13
C PRO A 149 10.32 5.85 -10.26
N LYS A 150 10.52 5.36 -11.48
CA LYS A 150 9.60 5.64 -12.58
C LYS A 150 8.26 4.96 -12.33
N ILE A 151 7.17 5.65 -12.69
CA ILE A 151 5.79 5.14 -12.64
C ILE A 151 5.22 5.23 -14.05
N TRP A 152 4.63 4.14 -14.54
CA TRP A 152 3.91 4.09 -15.81
C TRP A 152 2.44 4.43 -15.57
N LYS A 153 2.10 5.72 -15.64
CA LYS A 153 0.78 6.25 -15.28
C LYS A 153 -0.32 5.72 -16.20
N GLU A 154 0.00 5.51 -17.47
CA GLU A 154 -0.85 4.94 -18.51
C GLU A 154 -1.21 3.48 -18.25
N LEU A 155 -0.37 2.77 -17.49
CA LEU A 155 -0.62 1.41 -16.99
C LEU A 155 -1.10 1.42 -15.54
N SER A 156 -1.48 2.58 -14.99
CA SER A 156 -1.88 2.72 -13.59
C SER A 156 -3.26 3.35 -13.47
N ASN A 157 -3.98 3.00 -12.40
CA ASN A 157 -5.28 3.55 -12.05
C ASN A 157 -5.45 3.53 -10.51
N GLU A 158 -6.69 3.65 -10.03
CA GLU A 158 -6.99 3.68 -8.60
C GLU A 158 -6.66 2.35 -7.88
N HIS A 159 -6.67 1.22 -8.60
CA HIS A 159 -6.53 -0.12 -8.06
C HIS A 159 -5.24 -0.83 -8.49
N VAL A 160 -4.60 -0.37 -9.56
CA VAL A 160 -3.36 -0.94 -10.11
C VAL A 160 -2.29 0.14 -10.27
N LEU A 161 -1.07 -0.15 -9.85
CA LEU A 161 0.08 0.74 -9.98
C LEU A 161 1.28 -0.01 -10.55
N VAL A 162 1.87 0.51 -11.63
CA VAL A 162 3.04 -0.06 -12.31
C VAL A 162 4.25 0.83 -12.07
N VAL A 163 5.26 0.28 -11.40
CA VAL A 163 6.42 1.02 -10.89
C VAL A 163 7.72 0.31 -11.28
N GLU A 164 8.79 1.06 -11.44
CA GLU A 164 10.14 0.54 -11.67
C GLU A 164 10.53 -0.44 -10.57
N GLU A 165 11.05 -1.61 -10.94
CA GLU A 165 11.64 -2.52 -9.96
C GLU A 165 12.97 -1.94 -9.47
N ILE A 166 13.08 -1.70 -8.16
CA ILE A 166 14.32 -1.25 -7.53
C ILE A 166 14.98 -2.44 -6.83
N GLU A 167 16.09 -2.91 -7.37
CA GLU A 167 16.94 -3.91 -6.73
C GLU A 167 18.00 -3.20 -5.86
N ALA A 168 17.62 -2.83 -4.63
CA ALA A 168 18.52 -2.23 -3.65
C ALA A 168 18.29 -2.84 -2.26
N PRO A 169 19.32 -2.87 -1.37
CA PRO A 169 19.13 -3.29 0.00
C PRO A 169 18.04 -2.45 0.66
N THR A 170 17.08 -3.10 1.31
CA THR A 170 16.14 -2.38 2.17
C THR A 170 16.92 -1.75 3.32
N LEU A 171 16.44 -0.62 3.84
CA LEU A 171 17.07 0.10 4.98
C LEU A 171 16.94 -0.67 6.32
N GLU A 172 16.66 -1.97 6.25
CA GLU A 172 16.26 -2.83 7.38
C GLU A 172 17.42 -3.63 7.98
N SER A 173 18.68 -3.21 7.73
CA SER A 173 19.89 -3.80 8.33
C SER A 173 20.17 -3.33 9.75
#